data_AF-A0A9D9WPM3-F1
#
_entry.id   AF-A0A9D9WPM3-F1
#
_cell.length_a   1.000
_cell.length_b   1.000
_cell.length_c   1.000
_cell.angle_alpha   90.00
_cell.angle_beta   90.00
_cell.angle_gamma   90.00
#
_symmetry.space_group_name_H-M   'P 1'
#
loop_
_entity.id
_entity.type
_entity.pdbx_description
1 polymer ?
#
loop_
_entity_poly.entity_id
_entity_poly.type
_entity_poly.pdbx_seq_one_letter_code
_entity_poly.pdbx_strand_id
1 'polypeptide(L)' 'MSRTSPTIKVTEIGGYRFESLEAAQESARAMLAFDLAQIIRRMMEEGTLEIKDGQIIPKEKTKGT' A
#
# COMPACT_ATOMS: atom_id res chain seq x y z
N MET A 1 -31.95 26.17 19.00
CA MET A 1 -31.83 25.76 17.59
C MET A 1 -31.08 24.44 17.54
N SER A 2 -31.65 23.40 16.93
CA SER A 2 -31.01 22.08 16.83
C SER A 2 -29.86 22.16 15.81
N ARG A 3 -28.66 21.70 16.19
CA ARG A 3 -27.50 21.58 15.29
C ARG A 3 -27.70 20.33 14.44
N THR A 4 -27.99 20.51 13.15
CA THR A 4 -27.99 19.41 12.18
C THR A 4 -26.54 19.11 11.81
N SER A 5 -26.02 17.94 12.21
CA SER A 5 -24.69 17.49 11.77
C SER A 5 -24.70 17.25 10.26
N PRO A 6 -23.68 17.71 9.52
CA PRO A 6 -23.63 17.52 8.07
C PRO A 6 -23.44 16.05 7.73
N THR A 7 -24.21 15.56 6.77
CA THR A 7 -24.07 14.21 6.23
C THR A 7 -22.91 14.21 5.22
N ILE A 8 -21.76 13.70 5.63
CA ILE A 8 -20.58 13.58 4.75
C ILE A 8 -20.79 12.35 3.84
N LYS A 9 -20.78 12.57 2.52
CA LYS A 9 -20.75 11.50 1.52
C LYS A 9 -19.32 11.31 1.06
N VAL A 10 -18.77 10.12 1.27
CA VAL A 10 -17.44 9.73 0.78
C VAL A 10 -17.60 9.03 -0.56
N THR A 11 -16.99 9.57 -1.60
CA THR A 11 -16.92 8.94 -2.92
C THR A 11 -15.46 8.58 -3.17
N GLU A 12 -15.18 7.30 -3.42
CA GLU A 12 -13.83 6.85 -3.78
C GLU A 12 -13.51 7.28 -5.21
N ILE A 13 -12.28 7.77 -5.43
CA ILE A 13 -11.85 8.49 -6.64
C ILE A 13 -11.83 7.57 -7.89
N GLY A 14 -11.89 6.24 -7.73
CA GLY A 14 -11.81 5.27 -8.83
C GLY A 14 -13.11 4.91 -9.54
N GLY A 15 -14.27 5.42 -9.09
CA GLY A 15 -15.57 5.16 -9.72
C GLY A 15 -16.19 3.78 -9.47
N TYR A 16 -15.46 2.88 -8.81
CA TYR A 16 -16.00 1.60 -8.33
C TYR A 16 -16.94 1.82 -7.15
N ARG A 17 -18.07 1.12 -7.16
CA ARG A 17 -19.04 1.13 -6.05
C ARG A 17 -19.00 -0.22 -5.38
N PHE A 18 -18.77 -0.20 -4.07
CA PHE A 18 -18.80 -1.38 -3.22
C PHE A 18 -19.99 -1.30 -2.27
N GLU A 19 -20.56 -2.45 -1.94
CA GLU A 19 -21.74 -2.53 -1.07
C GLU A 19 -21.41 -2.23 0.40
N SER A 20 -20.13 -2.32 0.77
CA SER A 20 -19.63 -2.04 2.12
C SER A 20 -18.18 -1.56 2.11
N LEU A 21 -17.74 -0.94 3.21
CA LEU A 21 -16.34 -0.58 3.43
C LEU A 21 -15.42 -1.81 3.42
N GLU A 22 -15.88 -2.92 4.00
CA GLU A 22 -15.13 -4.17 4.05
C GLU A 22 -14.87 -4.73 2.64
N ALA A 23 -15.88 -4.71 1.77
CA ALA A 23 -15.75 -5.13 0.38
C ALA A 23 -14.76 -4.25 -0.40
N ALA A 24 -14.79 -2.93 -0.17
CA ALA A 24 -13.83 -2.01 -0.77
C ALA A 24 -12.40 -2.29 -0.30
N GLN A 25 -12.20 -2.50 1.01
CA GLN A 25 -10.90 -2.81 1.59
C GLN A 25 -10.35 -4.14 1.08
N GLU A 26 -11.19 -5.17 0.97
CA GLU A 26 -10.79 -6.46 0.42
C GLU A 26 -10.37 -6.35 -1.04
N SER A 27 -11.14 -5.61 -1.84
CA SER A 27 -10.79 -5.32 -3.23
C SER A 27 -9.47 -4.55 -3.34
N ALA A 28 -9.23 -3.57 -2.45
CA ALA A 28 -8.01 -2.78 -2.45
C ALA A 28 -6.78 -3.59 -2.01
N ARG A 29 -6.92 -4.54 -1.08
CA ARG A 29 -5.82 -5.36 -0.56
C ARG A 29 -5.05 -6.08 -1.67
N ALA A 30 -5.75 -6.68 -2.63
CA ALA A 30 -5.10 -7.39 -3.72
C ALA A 30 -4.25 -6.47 -4.61
N MET A 31 -4.78 -5.28 -4.95
CA MET A 31 -4.06 -4.28 -5.75
C MET A 31 -2.84 -3.74 -4.99
N LEU A 32 -3.02 -3.39 -3.72
CA LEU A 32 -1.93 -2.90 -2.87
C LEU A 32 -0.83 -3.95 -2.68
N ALA A 33 -1.19 -5.23 -2.53
CA ALA A 33 -0.22 -6.31 -2.42
C ALA A 33 0.59 -6.48 -3.71
N PHE A 34 -0.08 -6.37 -4.88
CA PHE A 34 0.59 -6.42 -6.17
C PHE A 34 1.57 -5.26 -6.36
N ASP A 35 1.14 -4.04 -6.08
CA ASP A 35 1.95 -2.83 -6.19
C ASP A 35 3.16 -2.89 -5.24
N LEU A 36 2.93 -3.32 -3.99
CA LEU A 36 4.00 -3.51 -3.02
C LEU A 36 5.03 -4.54 -3.51
N ALA A 37 4.59 -5.66 -4.09
CA ALA A 37 5.49 -6.66 -4.64
C ALA A 37 6.33 -6.11 -5.81
N GLN A 38 5.77 -5.24 -6.65
CA GLN A 38 6.53 -4.57 -7.71
C GLN A 38 7.60 -3.63 -7.15
N ILE A 39 7.24 -2.82 -6.14
CA ILE A 39 8.18 -1.91 -5.49
C ILE A 39 9.33 -2.69 -4.86
N ILE A 40 9.04 -3.75 -4.10
CA ILE A 40 10.07 -4.58 -3.45
C ILE A 40 11.01 -5.20 -4.51
N ARG A 41 10.48 -5.73 -5.61
CA ARG A 41 11.30 -6.25 -6.72
C ARG A 41 12.24 -5.20 -7.29
N ARG A 42 11.72 -4.02 -7.59
CA ARG A 42 12.51 -2.90 -8.09
C ARG A 42 13.60 -2.50 -7.09
N MET A 43 13.28 -2.44 -5.80
CA MET A 43 14.24 -2.11 -4.75
C MET A 43 15.36 -3.16 -4.64
N MET A 44 15.06 -4.44 -4.89
CA MET A 44 16.07 -5.51 -4.98
C MET A 44 16.95 -5.35 -6.23
N GLU A 45 16.37 -5.02 -7.39
CA GLU A 45 17.11 -4.74 -8.64
C GLU A 45 18.03 -3.52 -8.51
N GLU A 46 17.56 -2.46 -7.83
CA GLU A 46 18.35 -1.27 -7.51
C GLU A 46 19.43 -1.53 -6.43
N GLY A 47 19.46 -2.72 -5.84
CA GLY A 47 20.43 -3.13 -4.82
C GLY A 47 20.21 -2.44 -3.46
N THR A 48 19.03 -1.89 -3.20
CA THR A 48 18.67 -1.26 -1.92
C THR A 48 18.14 -2.27 -0.91
N LEU A 49 17.55 -3.37 -1.39
CA LEU A 49 17.14 -4.53 -0.59
C LEU A 49 17.91 -5.77 -1.04
N GLU A 50 18.09 -6.71 -0.13
CA GLU A 50 18.63 -8.04 -0.42
C GLU A 50 17.89 -9.12 0.36
N ILE A 51 18.01 -10.37 -0.11
CA ILE A 51 17.48 -11.53 0.62
C ILE A 51 18.61 -12.14 1.43
N LYS A 52 18.44 -12.20 2.75
CA LYS A 52 19.37 -12.81 3.70
C LYS A 52 18.60 -13.73 4.64
N ASP A 53 19.02 -14.99 4.74
CA ASP A 53 18.38 -16.00 5.60
C ASP A 53 16.86 -16.14 5.35
N GLY A 54 16.43 -15.97 4.09
CA GLY A 54 15.02 -16.03 3.69
C GLY A 54 14.20 -14.77 4.03
N GLN A 55 14.84 -13.72 4.56
CA GLN A 55 14.20 -12.44 4.87
C GLN A 55 14.66 -11.35 3.90
N ILE A 56 13.76 -10.42 3.59
CA ILE A 56 14.09 -9.23 2.81
C ILE A 56 14.57 -8.15 3.78
N ILE A 57 15.82 -7.73 3.65
CA ILE A 57 16.44 -6.72 4.52
C ILE A 57 17.01 -5.56 3.69
N PRO A 58 17.14 -4.36 4.27
CA PRO A 58 17.90 -3.28 3.65
C PRO A 58 19.36 -3.68 3.48
N LYS A 59 19.91 -3.45 2.29
CA LYS A 59 21.35 -3.62 2.07
C LYS A 59 22.09 -2.49 2.77
N GLU A 60 23.04 -2.84 3.64
CA GLU A 60 23.88 -1.83 4.28
C GLU A 60 24.67 -1.09 3.19
N LYS A 61 24.48 0.24 3.08
CA LYS A 61 25.42 1.06 2.31
C LYS A 61 26.73 0.99 3.07
N THR A 62 27.71 0.29 2.51
CA THR A 62 29.10 0.46 2.94
C THR A 62 29.41 1.95 2.86
N LYS A 63 29.52 2.61 4.02
CA LYS A 63 30.09 3.95 4.12
C LYS A 63 31.54 3.81 3.67
N GLY A 64 31.78 4.06 2.39
CA GLY A 64 33.12 4.07 1.81
C GLY A 64 33.95 5.13 2.51
N THR A 65 34.95 4.65 3.25
CA THR A 65 36.26 5.29 3.46
C THR A 65 36.90 5.73 2.15
#